data_AF-A0A928QWV9-F1
#
_entry.id   AF-A0A928QWV9-F1
#
_cell.length_a   1.000
_cell.length_b   1.000
_cell.length_c   1.000
_cell.angle_alpha   90.00
_cell.angle_beta   90.00
_cell.angle_gamma   90.00
#
_symmetry.space_group_name_H-M   'P 1'
#
loop_
_entity.id
_entity.type
_entity.pdbx_description
1 polymer ?
#
loop_
_entity_poly.entity_id
_entity_poly.type
_entity_poly.pdbx_seq_one_letter_code
_entity_poly.pdbx_strand_id
1 'polypeptide(L)'
;MKQENKVTLRNYAICIGIEILIAFLVIWSKGFFTQSTAVNIQILSDAFFVSGILMALFAGMMYVSGEGALIGIGFVLRNIVLAFTPMGRARQERYADYRARKLSQAKKHNNSHILVTGLIFLFIGIVFTVIWSTAFYNV
;
A
#
# COMPACT_ATOMS: atom_id res chain seq x y z
N MET A 1 27.00 2.55 -14.28
CA MET A 1 25.53 2.53 -14.03
C MET A 1 25.13 3.83 -13.34
N LYS A 2 24.33 4.67 -14.02
CA LYS A 2 23.85 5.98 -13.53
C LYS A 2 23.26 5.88 -12.12
N GLN A 3 23.54 6.87 -11.26
CA GLN A 3 23.07 6.93 -9.87
C GLN A 3 21.54 6.76 -9.73
N GLU A 4 20.77 7.22 -10.70
CA GLU A 4 19.30 7.08 -10.70
C GLU A 4 18.82 5.62 -10.70
N ASN A 5 19.47 4.75 -11.49
CA ASN A 5 19.09 3.33 -11.55
C ASN A 5 19.34 2.60 -10.22
N LYS A 6 20.34 3.02 -9.44
CA LYS A 6 20.62 2.44 -8.13
C LYS A 6 19.55 2.81 -7.10
N VAL A 7 19.00 4.03 -7.16
CA VAL A 7 17.93 4.48 -6.25
C VAL A 7 16.64 3.75 -6.56
N THR A 8 16.27 3.63 -7.83
CA THR A 8 15.09 2.87 -8.26
C THR A 8 15.20 1.40 -7.86
N LEU A 9 16.34 0.76 -8.11
CA LEU A 9 16.56 -0.64 -7.73
C LEU A 9 16.46 -0.87 -6.21
N ARG A 10 17.01 0.04 -5.40
CA ARG A 10 16.88 -0.03 -3.94
C ARG A 10 15.42 0.07 -3.49
N ASN A 11 14.64 0.93 -4.12
CA ASN A 11 13.23 1.08 -3.78
C ASN A 11 12.41 -0.18 -4.10
N TYR A 12 12.69 -0.83 -5.23
CA TYR A 12 12.11 -2.14 -5.55
C TYR A 12 12.50 -3.21 -4.53
N ALA A 13 13.78 -3.28 -4.15
CA ALA A 13 14.26 -4.25 -3.16
C ALA A 13 13.58 -4.07 -1.78
N ILE A 14 13.37 -2.81 -1.35
CA ILE A 14 12.66 -2.52 -0.10
C ILE A 14 11.19 -2.95 -0.20
N CYS A 15 10.49 -2.65 -1.31
CA CYS A 15 9.09 -3.02 -1.48
C CYS A 15 8.92 -4.55 -1.47
N ILE A 16 9.76 -5.27 -2.21
CA ILE A 16 9.79 -6.74 -2.22
C ILE A 16 10.08 -7.28 -0.81
N GLY A 17 11.03 -6.68 -0.10
CA GLY A 17 11.34 -7.07 1.28
C GLY A 17 10.15 -6.94 2.23
N ILE A 18 9.38 -5.87 2.11
CA ILE A 18 8.16 -5.67 2.91
C ILE A 18 7.07 -6.67 2.51
N GLU A 19 6.89 -6.92 1.21
CA GLU A 19 5.90 -7.88 0.71
C GLU A 19 6.20 -9.31 1.20
N ILE A 20 7.47 -9.71 1.19
CA ILE A 20 7.92 -11.00 1.73
C ILE A 20 7.68 -11.06 3.24
N LEU A 21 7.96 -9.98 3.97
CA LEU A 21 7.73 -9.93 5.41
C LEU A 21 6.24 -10.12 5.76
N ILE A 22 5.35 -9.45 5.03
CA ILE A 22 3.90 -9.59 5.21
C ILE A 22 3.46 -11.02 4.89
N ALA A 23 3.91 -11.58 3.77
CA ALA A 23 3.58 -12.96 3.40
C ALA A 23 4.07 -13.95 4.47
N PHE A 24 5.29 -13.76 4.99
CA PHE A 24 5.85 -14.59 6.06
C PHE A 24 5.02 -14.52 7.34
N LEU A 25 4.56 -13.33 7.75
CA LEU A 25 3.68 -13.17 8.91
C LEU A 25 2.35 -13.91 8.73
N VAL A 26 1.76 -13.91 7.53
CA VAL A 26 0.54 -14.65 7.23
C VAL A 26 0.76 -16.17 7.30
N ILE A 27 1.85 -16.65 6.70
CA ILE A 27 2.26 -18.07 6.74
C ILE A 27 2.46 -18.53 8.18
N TRP A 28 3.15 -17.71 8.99
CA TRP A 28 3.40 -17.97 10.40
C TRP A 28 2.09 -18.02 11.19
N SER A 29 1.19 -17.06 10.98
CA SER A 29 -0.10 -16.99 11.66
C SER A 29 -1.02 -18.18 11.37
N LYS A 30 -0.89 -18.80 10.18
CA LYS A 30 -1.74 -19.93 9.77
C LYS A 30 -1.14 -21.30 10.08
N GLY A 31 0.09 -21.38 10.58
CA GLY A 31 0.71 -22.65 11.00
C GLY A 31 1.05 -23.57 9.83
N PHE A 32 1.83 -23.07 8.87
CA PHE A 32 2.21 -23.79 7.64
C PHE A 32 2.87 -25.17 7.83
N PHE A 33 3.47 -25.45 8.99
CA PHE A 33 4.21 -26.69 9.22
C PHE A 33 3.37 -27.85 9.78
N THR A 34 2.09 -27.62 10.10
CA THR A 34 1.22 -28.63 10.73
C THR A 34 0.06 -29.11 9.86
N GLN A 35 -0.08 -28.57 8.64
CA GLN A 35 -1.25 -28.80 7.79
C GLN A 35 -0.94 -29.73 6.60
N SER A 36 -1.99 -30.23 5.93
CA SER A 36 -1.84 -31.07 4.73
C SER A 36 -1.18 -30.31 3.58
N THR A 37 -0.53 -31.03 2.67
CA THR A 37 0.08 -30.46 1.44
C THR A 37 -0.92 -29.59 0.68
N ALA A 38 -2.18 -30.01 0.75
CA ALA A 38 -3.25 -29.22 0.25
C ALA A 38 -3.25 -27.85 1.01
N VAL A 39 -3.72 -27.82 2.25
CA VAL A 39 -3.92 -26.57 3.02
C VAL A 39 -2.70 -25.63 3.00
N ASN A 40 -1.48 -26.17 2.91
CA ASN A 40 -0.25 -25.38 2.73
C ASN A 40 -0.20 -24.55 1.45
N ILE A 41 -0.62 -25.10 0.30
CA ILE A 41 -0.67 -24.35 -0.97
C ILE A 41 -1.72 -23.24 -0.90
N GLN A 42 -2.85 -23.49 -0.23
CA GLN A 42 -3.85 -22.45 0.03
C GLN A 42 -3.31 -21.33 0.92
N ILE A 43 -2.62 -21.68 2.02
CA ILE A 43 -2.00 -20.71 2.93
C ILE A 43 -0.96 -19.86 2.19
N LEU A 44 -0.17 -20.47 1.32
CA LEU A 44 0.82 -19.77 0.51
C LEU A 44 0.15 -18.79 -0.46
N SER A 45 -0.91 -19.25 -1.12
CA SER A 45 -1.74 -18.43 -2.01
C SER A 45 -2.31 -17.20 -1.30
N ASP A 46 -2.94 -17.40 -0.14
CA ASP A 46 -3.50 -16.34 0.69
C ASP A 46 -2.42 -15.36 1.14
N ALA A 47 -1.23 -15.84 1.52
CA ALA A 47 -0.14 -15.01 1.97
C ALA A 47 0.36 -14.06 0.87
N PHE A 48 0.55 -14.56 -0.35
CA PHE A 48 0.91 -13.73 -1.50
C PHE A 48 -0.20 -12.79 -1.92
N PHE A 49 -1.46 -13.25 -1.89
CA PHE A 49 -2.62 -12.42 -2.23
C PHE A 49 -2.81 -11.26 -1.23
N VAL A 50 -2.78 -11.54 0.07
CA VAL A 50 -2.92 -10.52 1.13
C VAL A 50 -1.77 -9.51 1.05
N SER A 51 -0.55 -9.97 0.84
CA SER A 51 0.62 -9.09 0.69
C SER A 51 0.48 -8.17 -0.53
N GLY A 52 0.16 -8.75 -1.70
CA GLY A 52 0.02 -8.00 -2.95
C GLY A 52 -1.14 -7.00 -2.95
N ILE A 53 -2.32 -7.39 -2.43
CA ILE A 53 -3.48 -6.52 -2.38
C ILE A 53 -3.29 -5.36 -1.41
N LEU A 54 -2.63 -5.59 -0.27
CA LEU A 54 -2.37 -4.55 0.72
C LEU A 54 -1.41 -3.50 0.16
N MET A 55 -0.37 -3.91 -0.57
CA MET A 55 0.52 -2.98 -1.26
C MET A 55 -0.14 -2.25 -2.42
N ALA A 56 -0.95 -2.93 -3.22
CA ALA A 56 -1.70 -2.29 -4.31
C ALA A 56 -2.68 -1.23 -3.78
N LEU A 57 -3.41 -1.53 -2.70
CA LEU A 57 -4.31 -0.58 -2.04
C LEU A 57 -3.55 0.59 -1.42
N PHE A 58 -2.40 0.33 -0.78
CA PHE A 58 -1.56 1.38 -0.23
C PHE A 58 -1.02 2.32 -1.31
N ALA A 59 -0.59 1.77 -2.44
CA ALA A 59 -0.16 2.55 -3.60
C ALA A 59 -1.30 3.39 -4.19
N GLY A 60 -2.50 2.81 -4.32
CA GLY A 60 -3.70 3.53 -4.73
C GLY A 60 -4.08 4.66 -3.77
N MET A 61 -4.00 4.41 -2.48
CA MET A 61 -4.24 5.42 -1.44
C MET A 61 -3.21 6.56 -1.51
N MET A 62 -1.93 6.25 -1.73
CA MET A 62 -0.88 7.25 -1.94
C MET A 62 -1.13 8.09 -3.20
N TYR A 63 -1.60 7.47 -4.27
CA TYR A 63 -1.95 8.15 -5.51
C TYR A 63 -3.11 9.15 -5.28
N VAL A 64 -4.21 8.67 -4.69
CA VAL A 64 -5.41 9.50 -4.39
C VAL A 64 -5.09 10.60 -3.36
N SER A 65 -4.22 10.32 -2.39
CA SER A 65 -3.69 11.31 -1.45
C SER A 65 -2.90 12.41 -2.16
N GLY A 66 -2.05 12.04 -3.13
CA GLY A 66 -1.26 12.97 -3.94
C GLY A 66 -2.11 13.89 -4.83
N GLU A 67 -3.27 13.43 -5.30
CA GLU A 67 -4.25 14.26 -6.03
C GLU A 67 -5.02 15.23 -5.11
N GLY A 68 -4.85 15.09 -3.80
CA GLY A 68 -5.39 16.02 -2.82
C GLY A 68 -6.70 15.59 -2.17
N ALA A 69 -7.11 14.33 -2.31
CA ALA A 69 -8.29 13.79 -1.63
C ALA A 69 -8.19 13.92 -0.10
N LEU A 70 -6.98 13.77 0.46
CA LEU A 70 -6.75 13.91 1.90
C LEU A 70 -6.58 15.37 2.37
N ILE A 71 -6.49 16.36 1.46
CA ILE A 71 -6.31 17.77 1.82
C ILE A 71 -7.55 18.31 2.54
N GLY A 72 -8.75 17.88 2.13
CA GLY A 72 -10.01 18.23 2.79
C GLY A 72 -10.06 17.77 4.25
N ILE A 73 -9.68 16.52 4.50
CA ILE A 73 -9.63 15.94 5.86
C ILE A 73 -8.63 16.70 6.73
N GLY A 74 -7.44 17.00 6.20
CA GLY A 74 -6.42 17.77 6.91
C GLY A 74 -6.87 19.21 7.23
N PHE A 75 -7.67 19.84 6.37
CA PHE A 75 -8.22 21.17 6.61
C PHE A 75 -9.22 21.17 7.76
N VAL A 76 -10.13 20.18 7.81
CA VAL A 76 -11.13 20.06 8.88
C VAL A 76 -10.45 19.77 10.22
N LEU A 77 -9.52 18.82 10.28
CA LEU A 77 -8.75 18.52 11.49
C LEU A 77 -7.98 19.75 12.00
N ARG A 78 -7.32 20.47 11.09
CA ARG A 78 -6.63 21.73 11.43
C ARG A 78 -7.61 22.75 12.01
N ASN A 79 -8.79 22.91 11.42
CA ASN A 79 -9.79 23.86 11.88
C ASN A 79 -10.34 23.48 13.27
N ILE A 80 -10.52 22.19 13.53
CA ILE A 80 -10.89 21.68 14.87
C ILE A 80 -9.80 22.04 15.89
N VAL A 81 -8.53 21.73 15.60
CA VAL A 81 -7.40 22.05 16.50
C VAL A 81 -7.27 23.56 16.74
N LEU A 82 -7.42 24.37 15.70
CA LEU A 82 -7.39 25.84 15.80
C LEU A 82 -8.59 26.40 16.57
N ALA A 83 -9.75 25.73 16.53
CA ALA A 83 -10.92 26.11 17.32
C ALA A 83 -10.71 25.88 18.83
N PHE A 84 -9.91 24.87 19.20
CA PHE A 84 -9.51 24.61 20.58
C PHE A 84 -8.37 25.52 21.10
N THR A 85 -7.69 26.27 20.21
CA THR A 85 -6.56 27.12 20.61
C THR A 85 -6.96 28.61 20.55
N PRO A 86 -6.86 29.39 21.65
CA PRO A 86 -7.36 30.77 21.72
C PRO A 86 -6.68 31.73 20.73
N MET A 87 -5.47 31.42 20.27
CA MET A 87 -4.69 32.22 19.30
C MET A 87 -4.93 31.80 17.83
N GLY A 88 -5.68 30.71 17.58
CA GLY A 88 -5.90 30.12 16.25
C GLY A 88 -7.01 30.78 15.41
N ARG A 89 -7.91 31.55 16.03
CA ARG A 89 -9.06 32.20 15.38
C ARG A 89 -8.69 33.29 14.37
N ALA A 90 -7.50 33.88 14.46
CA ALA A 90 -7.09 35.01 13.63
C ALA A 90 -6.63 34.61 12.21
N ARG A 91 -6.43 33.31 11.94
CA ARG A 91 -5.84 32.83 10.68
C ARG A 91 -6.81 31.92 9.92
N GLN A 92 -8.01 32.45 9.63
CA GLN A 92 -8.97 31.80 8.74
C GLN A 92 -8.53 31.95 7.29
N GLU A 93 -7.71 31.01 6.82
CA GLU A 93 -7.43 30.87 5.39
C GLU A 93 -8.62 30.19 4.70
N ARG A 94 -9.05 30.71 3.55
CA ARG A 94 -10.08 30.05 2.74
C ARG A 94 -9.57 28.70 2.25
N TYR A 95 -10.47 27.71 2.19
CA TYR A 95 -10.14 26.35 1.74
C TYR A 95 -9.48 26.33 0.35
N ALA A 96 -9.91 27.21 -0.56
CA ALA A 96 -9.34 27.35 -1.89
C ALA A 96 -7.83 27.70 -1.85
N ASP A 97 -7.44 28.66 -1.00
CA ASP A 97 -6.06 29.10 -0.86
C ASP A 97 -5.19 28.06 -0.13
N TYR A 98 -5.78 27.34 0.82
CA TYR A 98 -5.13 26.22 1.50
C TYR A 98 -4.86 25.05 0.54
N ARG A 99 -5.85 24.70 -0.29
CA ARG A 99 -5.73 23.66 -1.30
C ARG A 99 -4.69 24.04 -2.35
N ALA A 100 -4.73 25.25 -2.90
CA ALA A 100 -3.77 25.71 -3.91
C ALA A 100 -2.32 25.65 -3.39
N ARG A 101 -2.10 26.03 -2.13
CA ARG A 101 -0.78 25.98 -1.48
C ARG A 101 -0.30 24.55 -1.19
N LYS A 102 -1.19 23.69 -0.70
CA LYS A 102 -0.87 22.27 -0.46
C LYS A 102 -0.59 21.53 -1.77
N LEU A 103 -1.31 21.84 -2.84
CA LEU A 103 -1.10 21.25 -4.16
C LEU A 103 0.18 21.75 -4.82
N SER A 104 0.51 23.05 -4.66
CA SER A 104 1.77 23.61 -5.20
C SER A 104 3.01 23.13 -4.44
N GLN A 105 2.86 22.80 -3.16
CA GLN A 105 3.90 22.18 -2.34
C GLN A 105 3.94 20.65 -2.44
N ALA A 106 2.91 20.01 -2.99
CA ALA A 106 2.86 18.57 -3.16
C ALA A 106 3.84 18.16 -4.25
N LYS A 107 5.00 17.64 -3.82
CA LYS A 107 5.94 17.00 -4.73
C LYS A 107 5.25 15.76 -5.31
N LYS A 108 5.05 15.70 -6.63
CA LYS A 108 4.59 14.47 -7.31
C LYS A 108 5.63 13.39 -7.11
N HIS A 109 5.43 12.55 -6.10
CA HIS A 109 6.28 11.40 -5.87
C HIS A 109 5.87 10.31 -6.88
N ASN A 110 6.81 9.92 -7.75
CA ASN A 110 6.57 8.82 -8.67
C ASN A 110 6.63 7.49 -7.90
N ASN A 111 5.54 7.13 -7.23
CA ASN A 111 5.41 5.91 -6.44
C ASN A 111 4.92 4.71 -7.27
N SER A 112 5.08 4.76 -8.60
CA SER A 112 4.69 3.67 -9.51
C SER A 112 5.33 2.33 -9.14
N HIS A 113 6.52 2.34 -8.56
CA HIS A 113 7.22 1.13 -8.12
C HIS A 113 6.43 0.29 -7.11
N ILE A 114 5.73 0.92 -6.15
CA ILE A 114 4.95 0.22 -5.11
C ILE A 114 3.73 -0.49 -5.74
N LEU A 115 3.09 0.17 -6.71
CA LEU A 115 1.96 -0.41 -7.42
C LEU A 115 2.41 -1.60 -8.28
N VAL A 116 3.53 -1.48 -8.99
CA VAL A 116 4.06 -2.55 -9.83
C VAL A 116 4.44 -3.77 -9.01
N THR A 117 5.12 -3.62 -7.87
CA THR A 117 5.46 -4.78 -7.02
C THR A 117 4.22 -5.44 -6.44
N GLY A 118 3.28 -4.65 -5.92
CA GLY A 118 2.04 -5.18 -5.35
C GLY A 118 1.23 -5.97 -6.37
N LEU A 119 1.16 -5.48 -7.62
CA LEU A 119 0.44 -6.14 -8.71
C LEU A 119 1.12 -7.44 -9.15
N ILE A 120 2.45 -7.51 -9.15
CA ILE A 120 3.21 -8.75 -9.40
C ILE A 120 2.92 -9.78 -8.31
N PHE A 121 2.99 -9.40 -7.04
CA PHE A 121 2.70 -10.30 -5.91
C PHE A 121 1.25 -10.79 -5.92
N LEU A 122 0.30 -9.90 -6.24
CA LEU A 122 -1.11 -10.24 -6.38
C LEU A 122 -1.31 -11.24 -7.54
N PHE A 123 -0.65 -11.02 -8.68
CA PHE A 123 -0.69 -11.96 -9.81
C PHE A 123 -0.16 -13.34 -9.42
N ILE A 124 0.96 -13.39 -8.69
CA ILE A 124 1.51 -14.65 -8.16
C ILE A 124 0.49 -15.35 -7.25
N GLY A 125 -0.15 -14.62 -6.32
CA GLY A 125 -1.20 -15.17 -5.45
C GLY A 125 -2.40 -15.73 -6.24
N ILE A 126 -2.85 -15.03 -7.30
CA ILE A 126 -3.92 -15.53 -8.17
C ILE A 126 -3.50 -16.83 -8.86
N VAL A 127 -2.28 -16.90 -9.40
CA VAL A 127 -1.76 -18.12 -10.05
C VAL A 127 -1.75 -19.29 -9.06
N PHE A 128 -1.27 -19.10 -7.83
CA PHE A 128 -1.33 -20.15 -6.80
C PHE A 128 -2.77 -20.53 -6.44
N THR A 129 -3.70 -19.59 -6.44
CA THR A 129 -5.13 -19.85 -6.18
C THR A 129 -5.75 -20.70 -7.29
N VAL A 130 -5.40 -20.43 -8.54
CA VAL A 130 -5.90 -21.19 -9.70
C VAL A 130 -5.31 -22.61 -9.69
N ILE A 131 -4.01 -22.75 -9.40
CA ILE A 131 -3.36 -24.07 -9.27
C ILE A 131 -4.01 -24.87 -8.14
N TRP A 132 -4.24 -24.23 -6.99
CA TRP A 132 -4.96 -24.81 -5.86
C TRP A 132 -6.34 -25.36 -6.27
N SER A 133 -7.15 -24.50 -6.90
CA SER A 133 -8.51 -24.84 -7.31
C SER A 133 -8.52 -25.97 -8.34
N THR A 134 -7.66 -25.92 -9.34
CA THR A 134 -7.62 -26.96 -10.39
C THR A 134 -7.08 -28.30 -9.89
N ALA A 135 -6.10 -28.31 -8.99
CA ALA A 135 -5.46 -29.52 -8.50
C ALA A 135 -6.21 -30.23 -7.36
N PHE A 136 -6.95 -29.48 -6.52
CA PHE A 136 -7.57 -30.03 -5.31
C PHE A 136 -9.09 -29.92 -5.26
N TYR A 137 -9.73 -29.06 -6.08
CA TYR A 137 -11.20 -28.94 -6.10
C TYR A 137 -11.86 -29.92 -7.08
N ASN A 138 -11.08 -30.50 -8.01
CA ASN A 138 -11.55 -31.48 -9.01
C ASN A 138 -11.26 -32.95 -8.61
N VAL A 139 -10.94 -33.22 -7.34
CA VAL A 139 -10.84 -34.56 -6.75
C VAL A 139 -11.94 -34.70 -5.71
#